data_AF-A0A7C2Y4Q2-F1
#
_entry.id   AF-A0A7C2Y4Q2-F1
#
_cell.length_a   1.000
_cell.length_b   1.000
_cell.length_c   1.000
_cell.angle_alpha   90.00
_cell.angle_beta   90.00
_cell.angle_gamma   90.00
#
_symmetry.space_group_name_H-M   'P 1'
#
loop_
_entity.id
_entity.type
_entity.pdbx_description
1 polymer ?
#
loop_
_entity_poly.entity_id
_entity_poly.type
_entity_poly.pdbx_seq_one_letter_code
_entity_poly.pdbx_strand_id
1 'polypeptide(L)'
;MSRSINNENPYLERLLKLIPTEIVGAYLALAGIIPSHAEKTFKLILTGFLLILTPFYLRILSKVKNALQITASTISFAVWIYSLEGSIFDLWGYYQAWLASFILILWTLVIPFFVKPAQK
;
A
#
# COMPACT_ATOMS: atom_id res chain seq x y z
N MET A 1 10.23 27.43 -4.70
CA MET A 1 9.29 26.94 -3.67
C MET A 1 9.30 27.93 -2.53
N SER A 2 8.14 28.53 -2.21
CA SER A 2 8.01 29.39 -1.03
C SER A 2 8.26 28.55 0.22
N ARG A 3 9.27 28.93 1.02
CA ARG A 3 9.59 28.36 2.36
C ARG A 3 8.63 28.89 3.44
N SER A 4 7.40 29.24 3.08
CA SER A 4 6.40 29.68 4.05
C SER A 4 5.99 28.51 4.93
N ILE A 5 6.18 28.63 6.24
CA ILE A 5 5.59 27.72 7.23
C ILE A 5 4.08 27.98 7.19
N ASN A 6 3.36 27.16 6.43
CA ASN A 6 1.91 27.07 6.49
C ASN A 6 1.61 25.83 7.32
N ASN A 7 0.71 25.95 8.31
CA ASN A 7 0.40 24.84 9.23
C ASN A 7 -0.24 23.62 8.54
N GLU A 8 -0.62 23.76 7.26
CA GLU A 8 -1.20 22.70 6.45
C GLU A 8 -0.25 22.38 5.29
N ASN A 9 0.21 21.12 5.23
CA ASN A 9 0.95 20.57 4.08
C ASN A 9 0.04 19.60 3.31
N PRO A 10 -0.68 20.07 2.27
CA PRO A 10 -1.66 19.26 1.57
C PRO A 10 -1.05 18.08 0.83
N TYR A 11 0.24 18.17 0.45
CA TYR A 11 0.95 17.06 -0.19
C TYR A 11 1.20 15.92 0.79
N LEU A 12 1.76 16.24 1.96
CA LEU A 12 2.03 15.25 2.99
C LEU A 12 0.76 14.56 3.47
N GLU A 13 -0.33 15.33 3.64
CA GLU A 13 -1.62 14.76 4.04
C GLU A 13 -2.16 13.75 3.01
N ARG A 14 -2.05 14.06 1.70
CA ARG A 14 -2.44 13.13 0.63
C ARG A 14 -1.58 11.88 0.65
N LEU A 15 -0.26 12.04 0.75
CA LEU A 15 0.68 10.93 0.79
C LEU A 15 0.33 9.97 1.93
N LEU A 16 0.18 10.49 3.16
CA LEU A 16 -0.12 9.67 4.33
C LEU A 16 -1.43 8.89 4.19
N LYS A 17 -2.49 9.50 3.63
CA LYS A 17 -3.79 8.84 3.40
C LYS A 17 -3.78 7.78 2.31
N LEU A 18 -2.74 7.76 1.46
CA LEU A 18 -2.59 6.79 0.38
C LEU A 18 -1.74 5.59 0.78
N ILE A 19 -1.09 5.63 1.94
CA ILE A 19 -0.36 4.49 2.51
C ILE A 19 -1.35 3.63 3.30
N PRO A 20 -1.56 2.36 2.93
CA PRO A 20 -2.49 1.47 3.61
C PRO A 20 -1.83 0.84 4.85
N THR A 21 -1.41 1.67 5.81
CA THR A 21 -0.59 1.27 6.97
C THR A 21 -1.19 0.13 7.78
N GLU A 22 -2.50 0.15 8.02
CA GLU A 22 -3.22 -0.85 8.80
C GLU A 22 -3.21 -2.21 8.11
N ILE A 23 -3.42 -2.23 6.79
CA ILE A 23 -3.43 -3.46 5.99
C ILE A 23 -2.02 -4.03 5.84
N VAL A 24 -1.02 -3.16 5.63
CA VAL A 24 0.40 -3.59 5.60
C VAL A 24 0.83 -4.13 6.97
N GLY A 25 0.43 -3.48 8.06
CA GLY A 25 0.68 -3.97 9.42
C GLY A 25 0.06 -5.33 9.68
N ALA A 26 -1.20 -5.52 9.26
CA ALA A 26 -1.89 -6.81 9.34
C ALA A 26 -1.18 -7.90 8.50
N TYR A 27 -0.70 -7.54 7.29
CA TYR A 27 0.09 -8.46 6.47
C TYR A 27 1.37 -8.90 7.20
N LEU A 28 2.16 -7.97 7.72
CA LEU A 28 3.41 -8.28 8.40
C LEU A 28 3.20 -9.18 9.62
N ALA A 29 2.20 -8.86 10.45
CA ALA A 29 1.87 -9.65 11.62
C ALA A 29 1.45 -11.08 11.26
N LEU A 30 0.55 -11.23 10.28
CA LEU A 30 0.06 -12.54 9.84
C LEU A 30 1.12 -13.32 9.06
N ALA A 31 1.94 -12.65 8.26
CA ALA A 31 3.02 -13.28 7.51
C ALA A 31 4.10 -13.87 8.44
N GLY A 32 4.36 -13.21 9.58
CA GLY A 32 5.34 -13.67 10.57
C GLY A 32 4.94 -14.92 11.36
N ILE A 33 3.65 -15.27 11.40
CA ILE A 33 3.15 -16.47 12.10
C ILE A 33 2.97 -17.68 11.18
N ILE A 34 3.08 -17.51 9.85
CA ILE A 34 2.91 -18.60 8.88
C ILE A 34 4.13 -19.53 8.96
N PRO A 35 3.92 -20.85 9.14
CA PRO A 35 5.03 -21.79 9.19
C PRO A 35 5.68 -22.00 7.82
N SER A 36 6.99 -22.20 7.79
CA SER A 36 7.80 -22.26 6.55
C SER A 36 7.34 -23.33 5.54
N HIS A 37 6.82 -24.47 6.01
CA HIS A 37 6.34 -25.54 5.12
C HIS A 37 5.08 -25.16 4.33
N ALA A 38 4.32 -24.15 4.76
CA ALA A 38 3.08 -23.70 4.14
C ALA A 38 3.17 -22.27 3.57
N GLU A 39 4.36 -21.68 3.63
CA GLU A 39 4.60 -20.25 3.44
C GLU A 39 4.12 -19.74 2.08
N LYS A 40 4.46 -20.44 1.01
CA LYS A 40 4.13 -20.06 -0.37
C LYS A 40 2.61 -19.96 -0.59
N THR A 41 1.87 -20.96 -0.16
CA THR A 41 0.40 -21.03 -0.37
C THR A 41 -0.31 -20.04 0.53
N PHE A 42 0.03 -19.99 1.82
CA PHE A 42 -0.66 -19.12 2.77
C PHE A 42 -0.32 -17.65 2.56
N LYS A 43 0.92 -17.28 2.20
CA LYS A 43 1.24 -15.90 1.84
C LYS A 43 0.56 -15.46 0.55
N LEU A 44 0.31 -16.36 -0.41
CA LEU A 44 -0.49 -16.05 -1.60
C LEU A 44 -1.94 -15.74 -1.22
N ILE A 45 -2.57 -16.62 -0.43
CA ILE A 45 -3.94 -16.46 0.04
C ILE A 45 -4.05 -15.17 0.87
N LEU A 46 -3.13 -14.94 1.80
CA LEU A 46 -3.09 -13.74 2.63
C LEU A 46 -2.94 -12.47 1.79
N THR A 47 -2.01 -12.45 0.84
CA THR A 47 -1.80 -11.30 -0.05
C THR A 47 -3.06 -11.01 -0.87
N GLY A 48 -3.65 -12.04 -1.48
CA GLY A 48 -4.89 -11.91 -2.26
C GLY A 48 -6.07 -11.45 -1.40
N PHE A 49 -6.22 -12.01 -0.21
CA PHE A 49 -7.26 -11.64 0.74
C PHE A 49 -7.14 -10.17 1.16
N LEU A 50 -5.95 -9.72 1.56
CA LEU A 50 -5.73 -8.33 1.98
C LEU A 50 -5.81 -7.33 0.81
N LEU A 51 -5.41 -7.76 -0.40
CA LEU A 51 -5.57 -6.96 -1.61
C LEU A 51 -7.06 -6.71 -1.91
N ILE A 52 -7.90 -7.74 -1.75
CA ILE A 52 -9.36 -7.60 -1.90
C ILE A 52 -9.94 -6.81 -0.73
N LEU A 53 -9.48 -7.05 0.50
CA LEU A 53 -9.98 -6.36 1.69
C LEU A 53 -9.72 -4.86 1.66
N THR A 54 -8.60 -4.41 1.09
CA THR A 54 -8.21 -2.99 1.04
C THR A 54 -9.31 -2.07 0.47
N PRO A 55 -9.85 -2.29 -0.75
CA PRO A 55 -10.91 -1.45 -1.27
C PRO A 55 -12.22 -1.57 -0.48
N PHE A 56 -12.55 -2.74 0.07
CA PHE A 56 -13.75 -2.90 0.93
C PHE A 56 -13.61 -2.12 2.24
N TYR A 57 -12.45 -2.21 2.88
CA TYR A 57 -12.11 -1.49 4.11
C TYR A 57 -12.25 0.02 3.90
N LEU A 58 -11.63 0.55 2.84
CA LEU A 58 -11.69 1.99 2.54
C LEU A 58 -13.11 2.48 2.23
N ARG A 59 -13.89 1.67 1.50
CA ARG A 59 -15.25 2.05 1.09
C ARG A 59 -16.27 1.96 2.23
N ILE A 60 -16.19 0.91 3.05
CA ILE A 60 -17.20 0.62 4.08
C ILE A 60 -16.82 1.30 5.40
N LEU A 61 -15.60 1.08 5.89
CA LEU A 61 -15.17 1.58 7.20
C LEU A 61 -14.72 3.03 7.11
N SER A 62 -13.84 3.35 6.17
CA SER A 62 -13.30 4.72 6.01
C SER A 62 -14.21 5.66 5.21
N LYS A 63 -15.34 5.14 4.68
CA LYS A 63 -16.36 5.88 3.91
C LYS A 63 -15.78 6.71 2.76
N VAL A 64 -14.67 6.26 2.16
CA VAL A 64 -14.04 6.93 1.03
C VAL A 64 -14.95 6.77 -0.19
N LYS A 65 -15.32 7.90 -0.80
CA LYS A 65 -16.16 7.93 -2.02
C LYS A 65 -15.34 8.08 -3.30
N ASN A 66 -14.12 8.60 -3.20
CA ASN A 66 -13.27 8.82 -4.35
C ASN A 66 -12.68 7.49 -4.85
N ALA A 67 -13.17 7.02 -6.00
CA ALA A 67 -12.69 5.78 -6.61
C ALA A 67 -11.18 5.81 -6.89
N LEU A 68 -10.62 6.96 -7.29
CA LEU A 68 -9.19 7.09 -7.55
C LEU A 68 -8.37 6.91 -6.28
N GLN A 69 -8.86 7.42 -5.14
CA GLN A 69 -8.21 7.21 -3.84
C GLN A 69 -8.24 5.73 -3.44
N ILE A 70 -9.39 5.06 -3.62
CA ILE A 70 -9.52 3.62 -3.31
C ILE A 70 -8.55 2.80 -4.17
N THR A 71 -8.55 3.02 -5.49
CA THR A 71 -7.66 2.33 -6.42
C THR A 71 -6.20 2.63 -6.12
N ALA A 72 -5.84 3.89 -5.88
CA ALA A 72 -4.49 4.29 -5.51
C ALA A 72 -4.02 3.59 -4.22
N SER A 73 -4.80 3.61 -3.15
CA SER A 73 -4.46 2.92 -1.90
C SER A 73 -4.37 1.40 -2.06
N THR A 74 -5.18 0.81 -2.96
CA THR A 74 -5.14 -0.63 -3.26
C THR A 74 -3.86 -0.99 -4.01
N ILE A 75 -3.46 -0.18 -4.99
CA ILE A 75 -2.18 -0.35 -5.69
C ILE A 75 -1.01 -0.09 -4.75
N SER A 76 -1.11 0.90 -3.86
CA SER A 76 -0.12 1.14 -2.81
C SER A 76 0.14 -0.14 -2.01
N PHE A 77 -0.91 -0.85 -1.59
CA PHE A 77 -0.73 -2.12 -0.87
C PHE A 77 0.11 -3.11 -1.68
N ALA A 78 -0.20 -3.31 -2.97
CA ALA A 78 0.57 -4.21 -3.83
C ALA A 78 2.05 -3.78 -3.97
N VAL A 79 2.31 -2.48 -4.14
CA VAL A 79 3.66 -1.92 -4.20
C VAL A 79 4.42 -2.16 -2.90
N TRP A 80 3.77 -1.97 -1.76
CA TRP A 80 4.35 -2.25 -0.45
C TRP A 80 4.68 -3.74 -0.29
N ILE A 81 3.76 -4.65 -0.62
CA ILE A 81 4.04 -6.10 -0.53
C ILE A 81 5.19 -6.52 -1.44
N TYR A 82 5.26 -6.01 -2.67
CA TYR A 82 6.39 -6.27 -3.56
C TYR A 82 7.73 -5.78 -2.99
N SER A 83 7.70 -4.73 -2.16
CA SER A 83 8.90 -4.14 -1.56
C SER A 83 9.35 -4.82 -0.27
N LEU A 84 8.52 -5.71 0.29
CA LEU A 84 8.86 -6.46 1.50
C LEU A 84 9.61 -7.75 1.14
N GLU A 85 10.71 -7.99 1.84
CA GLU A 85 11.45 -9.25 1.79
C GLU A 85 10.60 -10.41 2.36
N GLY A 86 10.80 -11.62 1.84
CA GLY A 86 9.98 -12.77 2.23
C GLY A 86 8.52 -12.66 1.80
N SER A 87 8.18 -11.71 0.93
CA SER A 87 6.84 -11.61 0.34
C SER A 87 6.57 -12.77 -0.62
N ILE A 88 5.33 -12.84 -1.11
CA ILE A 88 4.96 -13.85 -2.11
C ILE A 88 5.80 -13.74 -3.39
N PHE A 89 6.28 -12.54 -3.74
CA PHE A 89 7.10 -12.30 -4.92
C PHE A 89 8.50 -12.87 -4.76
N ASP A 90 9.04 -12.82 -3.54
CA ASP A 90 10.34 -13.38 -3.20
C ASP A 90 10.29 -14.92 -3.28
N LEU A 91 9.27 -15.53 -2.67
CA LEU A 91 9.04 -16.98 -2.69
C LEU A 91 8.82 -17.58 -4.09
N TRP A 92 8.43 -16.76 -5.06
CA TRP A 92 8.19 -17.18 -6.45
C TRP A 92 9.33 -16.75 -7.40
N GLY A 93 10.38 -16.11 -6.88
CA GLY A 93 11.53 -15.67 -7.68
C GLY A 93 11.26 -14.46 -8.58
N TYR A 94 10.18 -13.72 -8.32
CA TYR A 94 9.85 -12.48 -9.05
C TYR A 94 10.40 -11.22 -8.37
N TYR A 95 10.86 -11.32 -7.12
CA TYR A 95 11.42 -10.20 -6.38
C TYR A 95 12.77 -9.79 -6.94
N GLN A 96 12.93 -8.49 -7.18
CA GLN A 96 14.21 -7.86 -7.47
C GLN A 96 14.33 -6.59 -6.63
N ALA A 97 15.31 -6.54 -5.74
CA ALA A 97 15.46 -5.46 -4.76
C ALA A 97 15.56 -4.06 -5.38
N TRP A 98 16.28 -3.94 -6.51
CA TRP A 98 16.41 -2.67 -7.24
C TRP A 98 15.06 -2.22 -7.81
N LEU A 99 14.27 -3.15 -8.36
CA LEU A 99 12.97 -2.87 -8.95
C LEU A 99 11.94 -2.54 -7.86
N ALA A 100 11.97 -3.25 -6.73
CA ALA A 100 11.15 -2.97 -5.56
C ALA A 100 11.35 -1.54 -5.06
N SER A 101 12.62 -1.17 -4.82
CA SER A 101 12.97 0.19 -4.38
C SER A 101 12.56 1.24 -5.41
N PHE A 102 12.82 0.99 -6.70
CA PHE A 102 12.46 1.90 -7.78
C PHE A 102 10.95 2.16 -7.85
N ILE A 103 10.14 1.09 -7.84
CA ILE A 103 8.67 1.18 -7.88
C ILE A 103 8.15 1.91 -6.64
N LEU A 104 8.65 1.57 -5.45
CA LEU A 104 8.20 2.19 -4.20
C LEU A 104 8.47 3.70 -4.18
N ILE A 105 9.67 4.12 -4.56
CA ILE A 105 10.06 5.54 -4.59
C ILE A 105 9.23 6.29 -5.62
N LEU A 106 9.11 5.78 -6.85
CA LEU A 106 8.32 6.45 -7.88
C LEU A 106 6.85 6.51 -7.49
N TRP A 107 6.29 5.40 -6.99
CA TRP A 107 4.88 5.36 -6.59
C TRP A 107 4.59 6.39 -5.49
N THR A 108 5.39 6.42 -4.43
CA THR A 108 5.19 7.34 -3.30
C THR A 108 5.33 8.81 -3.68
N LEU A 109 6.23 9.15 -4.60
CA LEU A 109 6.38 10.53 -5.09
C LEU A 109 5.24 10.92 -6.05
N VAL A 110 4.81 10.02 -6.91
CA VAL A 110 3.97 10.34 -8.06
C VAL A 110 2.48 10.29 -7.70
N ILE A 111 2.01 9.32 -6.91
CA ILE A 111 0.59 9.11 -6.68
C ILE A 111 -0.17 10.29 -6.03
N PRO A 112 0.42 11.09 -5.10
CA PRO A 112 -0.29 12.20 -4.45
C PRO A 112 -0.65 13.34 -5.42
N PHE A 113 0.02 13.42 -6.58
CA PHE A 113 -0.29 14.41 -7.62
C PHE A 113 -1.58 14.08 -8.38
N PHE A 114 -1.94 12.80 -8.48
CA PHE A 114 -3.12 12.35 -9.22
C PHE A 114 -4.38 12.31 -8.37
N VAL A 115 -4.25 12.04 -7.06
CA VAL A 115 -5.40 11.94 -6.16
C VAL A 115 -5.82 13.33 -5.67
N LYS A 116 -6.95 13.81 -6.18
CA LYS A 116 -7.55 15.08 -5.76
C LYS A 116 -8.22 14.94 -4.37
N PRO A 117 -8.14 15.98 -3.51
CA PRO A 117 -8.86 16.01 -2.25
C PRO A 117 -10.37 15.96 -2.51
N ALA A 118 -11.10 15.27 -1.64
CA ALA A 118 -12.56 15.32 -1.67
C ALA A 118 -12.99 16.78 -1.45
N GLN A 119 -13.78 17.32 -2.39
CA GLN A 119 -14.44 18.61 -2.18
C GLN A 119 -15.45 18.42 -1.03
N LYS A 120 -15.29 19.21 0.04
CA LYS A 120 -16.24 19.26 1.16
C LYS A 120 -17.57 19.83 0.70
#